data_AF-E3K3W4-F1
#
_entry.id   AF-E3K3W4-F1
#
_cell.length_a   1.000
_cell.length_b   1.000
_cell.length_c   1.000
_cell.angle_alpha   90.00
_cell.angle_beta   90.00
_cell.angle_gamma   90.00
#
_symmetry.space_group_name_H-M   'P 1'
#
loop_
_entity.id
_entity.type
_entity.pdbx_description
1 polymer ?
#
loop_
_entity_poly.entity_id
_entity_poly.type
_entity_poly.pdbx_seq_one_letter_code
_entity_poly.pdbx_strand_id
1 'polypeptide(L)' 'MQTAKDAMNYVSDKASELTNTASKEANKDVAKDSDNSLSSRASAATDAMGDKASEMKDGASAEAHKQKAQH' A
#
# COMPACT_ATOMS: atom_id res chain seq x y z
N MET A 1 23.77 14.91 -7.73
CA MET A 1 23.33 14.55 -6.36
C MET A 1 21.80 14.46 -6.21
N GLN A 2 20.98 15.04 -7.09
CA GLN A 2 19.51 14.83 -7.06
C GLN A 2 19.09 13.56 -7.81
N THR A 3 19.60 13.32 -9.02
CA THR A 3 19.19 12.18 -9.87
C THR A 3 19.38 10.80 -9.21
N ALA A 4 20.45 10.61 -8.44
CA ALA A 4 20.67 9.36 -7.71
C ALA A 4 19.70 9.20 -6.53
N LYS A 5 19.30 10.30 -5.89
CA LYS A 5 18.36 10.31 -4.78
C LYS A 5 16.92 10.15 -5.25
N ASP A 6 16.57 10.76 -6.38
CA ASP A 6 15.32 10.51 -7.11
C ASP A 6 15.23 9.06 -7.61
N ALA A 7 16.30 8.49 -8.15
CA ALA A 7 16.32 7.08 -8.55
C ALA A 7 16.18 6.13 -7.34
N MET A 8 16.83 6.47 -6.22
CA MET A 8 16.74 5.69 -4.98
C MET A 8 15.33 5.78 -4.36
N ASN A 9 14.72 6.96 -4.38
CA ASN A 9 13.34 7.15 -3.97
C ASN A 9 12.38 6.43 -4.92
N TYR A 10 12.59 6.49 -6.24
CA TYR A 10 11.77 5.79 -7.23
C TYR A 10 11.83 4.27 -7.06
N VAL A 11 13.02 3.71 -6.81
CA VAL A 11 13.18 2.27 -6.54
C VAL A 11 12.56 1.90 -5.21
N SER A 12 12.70 2.74 -4.18
CA SER A 12 12.05 2.52 -2.88
C SER A 12 10.54 2.58 -3.00
N ASP A 13 10.01 3.52 -3.78
CA ASP A 13 8.58 3.70 -4.03
C ASP A 13 8.04 2.52 -4.84
N LYS A 14 8.75 2.11 -5.90
CA LYS A 14 8.43 0.90 -6.68
C LYS A 14 8.46 -0.37 -5.83
N ALA A 15 9.44 -0.50 -4.94
CA ALA A 15 9.53 -1.66 -4.05
C ALA A 15 8.38 -1.67 -3.04
N SER A 16 8.04 -0.52 -2.47
CA SER A 16 6.89 -0.37 -1.57
C SER A 16 5.56 -0.61 -2.29
N GLU A 17 5.38 -0.10 -3.51
CA GLU A 17 4.20 -0.32 -4.35
C GLU A 17 4.03 -1.81 -4.69
N LEU A 18 5.13 -2.48 -5.06
CA LEU A 18 5.12 -3.91 -5.39
C LEU A 18 4.87 -4.75 -4.13
N THR A 19 5.42 -4.33 -2.98
CA THR A 19 5.16 -4.97 -1.68
C THR A 19 3.70 -4.81 -1.27
N ASN A 20 3.12 -3.61 -1.37
CA ASN A 20 1.70 -3.40 -1.07
C ASN A 20 0.77 -4.14 -2.04
N THR A 21 1.14 -4.20 -3.32
CA THR A 21 0.38 -4.97 -4.32
C THR A 21 0.42 -6.46 -3.99
N ALA A 22 1.61 -6.99 -3.69
CA ALA A 22 1.80 -8.38 -3.28
C ALA A 22 1.08 -8.69 -1.95
N SER A 23 1.16 -7.81 -0.96
CA SER A 23 0.45 -7.94 0.32
C SER A 23 -1.07 -7.91 0.13
N LYS A 24 -1.60 -7.05 -0.76
CA LYS A 24 -3.01 -7.05 -1.12
C LYS A 24 -3.44 -8.34 -1.80
N GLU A 25 -2.66 -8.83 -2.76
CA GLU A 25 -2.99 -10.07 -3.47
C GLU A 25 -2.90 -11.29 -2.54
N ALA A 26 -1.84 -11.38 -1.74
CA ALA A 26 -1.68 -12.41 -0.71
C ALA A 26 -2.83 -12.38 0.30
N ASN A 27 -3.18 -11.21 0.84
CA ASN A 27 -4.31 -11.09 1.77
C ASN A 27 -5.64 -11.44 1.12
N LYS A 28 -5.82 -11.15 -0.17
CA LYS A 28 -7.04 -11.52 -0.91
C LYS A 28 -7.12 -13.02 -1.17
N ASP A 29 -5.98 -13.66 -1.43
CA ASP A 29 -5.87 -15.10 -1.61
C ASP A 29 -6.15 -15.81 -0.28
N VAL A 30 -5.46 -15.40 0.78
CA VAL A 30 -5.62 -15.86 2.18
C VAL A 30 -7.06 -15.66 2.69
N ALA A 31 -7.75 -14.59 2.30
CA ALA A 31 -9.14 -14.32 2.69
C ALA A 31 -10.17 -15.17 1.91
N LYS A 32 -9.84 -15.56 0.67
CA LYS A 32 -10.70 -16.40 -0.19
C LYS A 32 -10.43 -17.89 0.00
N ASP A 33 -9.24 -18.24 0.45
CA ASP A 33 -8.87 -19.60 0.79
C ASP A 33 -9.74 -20.08 1.96
N SER A 34 -10.53 -21.12 1.68
CA SER A 34 -11.47 -21.70 2.65
C SER A 34 -10.83 -22.81 3.48
N ASP A 35 -9.61 -23.22 3.14
CA ASP A 35 -8.76 -24.14 3.90
C ASP A 35 -8.06 -23.39 5.04
N ASN A 36 -7.81 -22.10 4.84
CA ASN A 36 -7.18 -21.24 5.81
C ASN A 36 -8.11 -20.88 6.98
N SER A 37 -7.55 -20.91 8.20
CA SER A 37 -8.32 -20.70 9.43
C SER A 37 -9.01 -19.34 9.48
N LEU A 38 -10.20 -19.29 10.09
CA LEU A 38 -11.02 -18.06 10.25
C LEU A 38 -10.22 -16.88 10.83
N SER A 39 -9.27 -17.15 11.74
CA SER A 39 -8.33 -16.16 12.28
C SER A 39 -7.43 -15.57 11.21
N SER A 40 -6.84 -16.39 10.34
CA SER A 40 -5.96 -15.93 9.26
C SER A 40 -6.73 -15.12 8.21
N ARG A 41 -7.96 -15.53 7.90
CA ARG A 41 -8.86 -14.78 7.00
C ARG A 41 -9.25 -13.42 7.57
N ALA A 42 -9.53 -13.36 8.87
CA ALA A 42 -9.87 -12.12 9.57
C ALA A 42 -8.68 -11.17 9.65
N SER A 43 -7.48 -11.68 9.98
CA SER A 43 -6.24 -10.88 9.96
C SER A 43 -5.98 -10.32 8.56
N ALA A 44 -6.05 -11.13 7.51
CA ALA A 44 -5.86 -10.67 6.14
C ALA A 44 -6.89 -9.62 5.69
N ALA A 45 -8.15 -9.76 6.11
CA ALA A 45 -9.16 -8.74 5.85
C ALA A 45 -8.87 -7.42 6.61
N THR A 46 -8.40 -7.51 7.86
CA THR A 46 -7.99 -6.36 8.66
C THR A 46 -6.78 -5.67 8.04
N ASP A 47 -5.75 -6.41 7.64
CA ASP A 47 -4.56 -5.89 6.99
C ASP A 47 -4.94 -5.23 5.66
N ALA A 48 -5.76 -5.87 4.82
CA ALA A 48 -6.23 -5.26 3.58
C ALA A 48 -7.01 -3.95 3.80
N MET A 49 -7.73 -3.84 4.91
CA MET A 49 -8.49 -2.64 5.27
C MET A 49 -7.56 -1.54 5.82
N GLY A 50 -6.55 -1.91 6.60
CA GLY A 50 -5.49 -1.02 7.08
C GLY A 50 -4.62 -0.48 5.95
N ASP A 51 -4.23 -1.34 5.01
CA ASP A 51 -3.45 -0.98 3.83
C ASP A 51 -4.20 0.04 2.96
N LYS A 52 -5.50 -0.21 2.73
CA LYS A 52 -6.38 0.71 2.00
C LYS A 52 -6.58 2.04 2.73
N ALA A 53 -6.65 2.02 4.05
CA ALA A 53 -6.76 3.24 4.86
C ALA A 53 -5.46 4.06 4.82
N SER A 54 -4.29 3.40 4.83
CA SER A 54 -3.01 4.09 4.63
C SER A 54 -2.95 4.68 3.22
N GLU A 55 -3.27 3.91 2.18
CA GLU A 55 -3.35 4.43 0.80
C GLU A 55 -4.28 5.65 0.68
N MET A 56 -5.44 5.63 1.33
CA MET A 56 -6.34 6.79 1.32
C MET A 56 -5.72 8.00 2.03
N LYS A 57 -5.01 7.79 3.13
CA LYS A 57 -4.33 8.86 3.87
C LYS A 57 -3.15 9.42 3.07
N ASP A 58 -2.35 8.55 2.47
CA ASP A 58 -1.23 8.91 1.60
C ASP A 58 -1.73 9.62 0.33
N GLY A 59 -2.82 9.14 -0.27
CA GLY A 59 -3.50 9.77 -1.40
C GLY A 59 -4.08 11.15 -1.07
N ALA A 60 -4.81 11.26 0.04
CA ALA A 60 -5.36 12.54 0.51
C ALA A 60 -4.26 13.53 0.87
N SER A 61 -3.15 13.06 1.45
CA SER A 61 -1.97 13.88 1.71
C SER A 61 -1.35 14.33 0.39
N ALA A 62 -1.17 13.43 -0.57
CA ALA A 62 -0.65 13.77 -1.90
C ALA A 62 -1.53 14.78 -2.64
N GLU A 63 -2.85 14.66 -2.56
CA GLU A 63 -3.80 15.64 -3.11
C GLU A 63 -3.69 16.98 -2.38
N ALA A 64 -3.63 16.99 -1.04
CA ALA A 64 -3.45 18.21 -0.27
C ALA A 64 -2.11 18.90 -0.58
N HIS A 65 -1.04 18.13 -0.79
CA HIS A 65 0.27 18.64 -1.20
C HIS A 65 0.25 19.17 -2.63
N LYS A 66 -0.44 18.52 -3.58
CA LYS A 66 -0.67 19.04 -4.94
C LYS A 66 -1.48 20.35 -4.90
N GLN A 67 -2.55 20.40 -4.12
CA GLN A 67 -3.41 21.57 -4.04
C GLN A 67 -2.68 22.77 -3.39
N LYS A 68 -1.82 22.53 -2.40
CA LYS A 68 -0.92 23.57 -1.84
C LYS A 68 0.19 23.99 -2.81
N ALA A 69 0.71 23.06 -3.61
CA ALA A 69 1.72 23.37 -4.62
C ALA A 69 1.16 24.15 -5.82
N GLN A 70 -0.16 24.11 -6.02
CA GLN A 70 -0.87 24.87 -7.05
C GLN A 70 -1.29 26.29 -6.60
N HIS A 71 -1.07 26.65 -5.33
CA HIS A 71 -1.53 27.91 -4.74
C HIS A 71 -0.41 28.89 -4.41
#